data_AF-A0A965NI52-F1
#
_entry.id   AF-A0A965NI52-F1
#
_cell.length_a   1.000
_cell.length_b   1.000
_cell.length_c   1.000
_cell.angle_alpha   90.00
_cell.angle_beta   90.00
_cell.angle_gamma   90.00
#
_symmetry.space_group_name_H-M   'P 1'
#
loop_
_entity.id
_entity.type
_entity.pdbx_description
1 polymer ?
#
loop_
_entity_poly.entity_id
_entity_poly.type
_entity_poly.pdbx_seq_one_letter_code
_entity_poly.pdbx_strand_id
1 'polypeptide(L)'
;ESPDFSDAYNQTITKLADTYTKSGDFAKAGKIYEDLRWSDKLTSEERIELIKKSSDAYSKAIEKETNAQEKARLLSRKGIMQKALGNEAAAKEAHIQAGDLSFESGNLIFAMTEYSYADDEAKSKKAVDAYQASLKK
;
A
#
# COMPACT_ATOMS: atom_id res chain seq x y z
N GLU A 1 -24.96 10.09 29.01
CA GLU A 1 -23.92 10.03 27.96
C GLU A 1 -24.31 8.97 26.96
N SER A 2 -24.33 9.30 25.67
CA SER A 2 -24.52 8.30 24.61
C SER A 2 -23.29 7.40 24.59
N PRO A 3 -23.41 6.07 24.43
CA PRO A 3 -22.24 5.21 24.27
C PRO A 3 -21.41 5.71 23.08
N ASP A 4 -20.11 5.92 23.26
CA ASP A 4 -19.23 6.28 22.15
C ASP A 4 -18.95 5.02 21.32
N PHE A 5 -19.82 4.75 20.36
CA PHE A 5 -19.77 3.55 19.52
C PHE A 5 -18.49 3.50 18.66
N SER A 6 -17.74 4.60 18.50
CA SER A 6 -16.51 4.61 17.71
C SER A 6 -15.35 3.85 18.36
N ASP A 7 -15.25 3.86 19.69
CA ASP A 7 -14.12 3.24 20.39
C ASP A 7 -14.26 1.72 20.40
N ALA A 8 -15.47 1.24 20.70
CA ALA A 8 -15.80 -0.17 20.60
C ALA A 8 -15.66 -0.70 19.16
N TYR A 9 -16.01 0.11 18.17
CA TYR A 9 -15.81 -0.20 16.75
C TYR A 9 -14.32 -0.33 16.41
N ASN A 10 -13.50 0.69 16.72
CA ASN A 10 -12.06 0.69 16.43
C ASN A 10 -11.34 -0.50 17.10
N GLN A 11 -11.70 -0.82 18.35
CA GLN A 11 -11.18 -2.00 19.05
C GLN A 11 -11.59 -3.31 18.36
N THR A 12 -12.84 -3.43 17.92
CA THR A 12 -13.35 -4.62 17.23
C THR A 12 -12.65 -4.84 15.89
N ILE A 13 -12.52 -3.77 15.10
CA ILE A 13 -11.86 -3.82 13.79
C ILE A 13 -10.35 -4.07 13.93
N THR A 14 -9.70 -3.55 14.98
CA THR A 14 -8.30 -3.85 15.28
C THR A 14 -8.11 -5.35 15.58
N LYS A 15 -8.99 -5.93 16.42
CA LYS A 15 -8.96 -7.37 16.73
C LYS A 15 -9.19 -8.23 15.48
N LEU A 16 -10.00 -7.77 14.53
CA LEU A 16 -10.19 -8.43 13.24
C LEU A 16 -8.88 -8.43 12.42
N ALA A 17 -8.17 -7.30 12.35
CA ALA A 17 -6.87 -7.22 11.69
C ALA A 17 -5.81 -8.12 12.36
N ASP A 18 -5.78 -8.18 13.69
CA ASP A 18 -4.92 -9.09 14.45
C ASP A 18 -5.24 -10.56 14.12
N THR A 19 -6.53 -10.89 13.97
CA THR A 19 -6.98 -12.24 13.60
C THR A 19 -6.49 -12.61 12.20
N TYR A 20 -6.62 -11.73 11.23
CA TYR A 20 -6.08 -11.94 9.89
C TYR A 20 -4.55 -12.06 9.87
N THR A 21 -3.86 -11.30 10.72
CA THR A 21 -2.41 -11.42 10.89
C THR A 21 -2.04 -12.81 11.40
N LYS A 22 -2.75 -13.32 12.41
CA LYS A 22 -2.54 -14.65 12.98
C LYS A 22 -2.87 -15.77 12.00
N SER A 23 -3.90 -15.59 11.17
CA SER A 23 -4.26 -16.58 10.13
C SER A 23 -3.37 -16.51 8.90
N GLY A 24 -2.46 -15.54 8.81
CA GLY A 24 -1.55 -15.35 7.69
C GLY A 24 -2.16 -14.64 6.47
N ASP A 25 -3.37 -14.08 6.59
CA ASP A 25 -4.03 -13.27 5.57
C ASP A 25 -3.57 -11.80 5.70
N PHE A 26 -2.29 -11.60 5.39
CA PHE A 26 -1.63 -10.33 5.67
C PHE A 26 -2.13 -9.18 4.80
N ALA A 27 -2.61 -9.45 3.58
CA ALA A 27 -3.18 -8.42 2.71
C ALA A 27 -4.44 -7.80 3.32
N LYS A 28 -5.35 -8.63 3.86
CA LYS A 28 -6.54 -8.12 4.57
C LYS A 28 -6.16 -7.40 5.86
N ALA A 29 -5.23 -7.94 6.64
CA ALA A 29 -4.76 -7.29 7.85
C ALA A 29 -4.19 -5.88 7.54
N GLY A 30 -3.30 -5.79 6.55
CA GLY A 30 -2.68 -4.53 6.12
C GLY A 30 -3.70 -3.48 5.73
N LYS A 31 -4.72 -3.88 4.95
CA LYS A 31 -5.81 -2.99 4.52
C LYS A 31 -6.62 -2.47 5.71
N ILE A 32 -6.98 -3.34 6.66
CA ILE A 32 -7.77 -2.91 7.82
C ILE A 32 -6.98 -1.91 8.69
N TYR A 33 -5.69 -2.16 8.92
CA TYR A 33 -4.85 -1.18 9.63
C TYR A 33 -4.72 0.14 8.87
N GLU A 34 -4.59 0.08 7.54
CA GLU A 34 -4.58 1.27 6.70
C GLU A 34 -5.88 2.06 6.84
N ASP A 35 -7.04 1.40 6.74
CA ASP A 35 -8.33 2.06 6.79
C ASP A 35 -8.57 2.69 8.18
N LEU A 36 -8.19 1.98 9.24
CA LEU A 36 -8.32 2.46 10.63
C LEU A 36 -7.50 3.72 10.93
N ARG A 37 -6.35 3.94 10.27
CA ARG A 37 -5.47 5.07 10.58
C ARG A 37 -6.15 6.45 10.37
N TRP A 38 -7.24 6.48 9.61
CA TRP A 38 -8.00 7.70 9.31
C TRP A 38 -9.07 8.04 10.35
N SER A 39 -9.24 7.20 11.37
CA SER A 39 -10.14 7.50 12.49
C SER A 39 -9.74 8.81 13.20
N ASP A 40 -10.73 9.68 13.39
CA ASP A 40 -10.59 10.99 14.05
C ASP A 40 -10.31 10.86 15.55
N LYS A 41 -10.69 9.72 16.15
CA LYS A 41 -10.50 9.39 17.57
C LYS A 41 -9.08 8.98 17.93
N LEU A 42 -8.26 8.63 16.96
CA LEU A 42 -6.90 8.17 17.22
C LEU A 42 -6.00 9.34 17.59
N THR A 43 -5.14 9.12 18.58
CA THR A 43 -3.96 9.94 18.81
C THR A 43 -2.97 9.79 17.66
N SER A 44 -2.01 10.72 17.56
CA SER A 44 -0.94 10.62 16.58
C SER A 44 -0.09 9.35 16.75
N GLU A 45 0.14 8.92 17.99
CA GLU A 45 0.92 7.71 18.30
C GLU A 45 0.19 6.44 17.83
N GLU A 46 -1.11 6.34 18.09
CA GLU A 46 -1.91 5.21 17.63
C GLU A 46 -2.00 5.17 16.09
N ARG A 47 -2.10 6.33 15.43
CA ARG A 47 -2.04 6.40 13.96
C ARG A 47 -0.72 5.88 13.42
N ILE A 48 0.41 6.29 14.03
CA ILE A 48 1.74 5.80 13.63
C ILE A 48 1.85 4.29 13.82
N GLU A 49 1.33 3.75 14.93
CA GLU A 49 1.34 2.32 15.19
C GLU A 49 0.54 1.53 14.13
N LEU A 50 -0.64 2.02 13.74
CA LEU A 50 -1.43 1.40 12.67
C LEU A 50 -0.71 1.45 11.32
N ILE A 51 -0.04 2.55 11.00
CA ILE A 51 0.76 2.65 9.76
C ILE A 51 1.90 1.62 9.76
N LYS A 52 2.60 1.44 10.88
CA LYS A 52 3.64 0.40 11.03
C LYS A 52 3.07 -1.00 10.83
N LYS A 53 1.98 -1.33 11.54
CA LYS A 53 1.30 -2.62 11.40
C LYS A 53 0.84 -2.89 9.97
N SER A 54 0.31 -1.87 9.29
CA SER A 54 -0.09 -1.96 7.89
C SER A 54 1.10 -2.25 6.97
N SER A 55 2.20 -1.51 7.13
CA SER A 55 3.45 -1.69 6.38
C SER A 55 4.07 -3.08 6.56
N ASP A 56 4.08 -3.59 7.79
CA ASP A 56 4.60 -4.91 8.12
C ASP A 56 3.72 -6.03 7.53
N ALA A 57 2.41 -5.88 7.61
CA ALA A 57 1.47 -6.81 7.01
C ALA A 57 1.63 -6.84 5.48
N TYR A 58 1.75 -5.69 4.81
CA TYR A 58 2.02 -5.67 3.38
C TYR A 58 3.37 -6.30 3.02
N SER A 59 4.41 -6.10 3.82
CA SER A 59 5.70 -6.77 3.59
C SER A 59 5.55 -8.30 3.61
N LYS A 60 4.84 -8.85 4.59
CA LYS A 60 4.58 -10.30 4.65
C LYS A 60 3.65 -10.81 3.55
N ALA A 61 2.72 -9.97 3.07
CA ALA A 61 1.87 -10.30 1.94
C ALA A 61 2.68 -10.40 0.63
N ILE A 62 3.58 -9.43 0.40
CA ILE A 62 4.47 -9.37 -0.78
C ILE A 62 5.36 -10.62 -0.88
N GLU A 63 5.86 -11.13 0.25
CA GLU A 63 6.68 -12.35 0.31
C GLU A 63 5.95 -13.59 -0.20
N LYS A 64 4.62 -13.64 -0.01
CA LYS A 64 3.77 -14.79 -0.38
C LYS A 64 3.09 -14.62 -1.73
N GLU A 65 3.00 -13.40 -2.24
CA GLU A 65 2.28 -13.09 -3.46
C GLU A 65 3.09 -13.47 -4.70
N THR A 66 2.49 -14.30 -5.55
CA THR A 66 3.09 -14.79 -6.80
C THR A 66 2.49 -14.10 -8.02
N ASN A 67 1.31 -13.50 -7.90
CA ASN A 67 0.70 -12.70 -8.94
C ASN A 67 1.40 -11.33 -9.02
N ALA A 68 2.05 -11.04 -10.14
CA ALA A 68 2.81 -9.80 -10.33
C ALA A 68 1.95 -8.53 -10.16
N GLN A 69 0.70 -8.53 -10.64
CA GLN A 69 -0.19 -7.38 -10.53
C GLN A 69 -0.61 -7.14 -9.08
N GLU A 70 -0.93 -8.21 -8.34
CA GLU A 70 -1.29 -8.07 -6.93
C GLU A 70 -0.08 -7.69 -6.08
N LYS A 71 1.09 -8.26 -6.38
CA LYS A 71 2.35 -7.88 -5.74
C LYS A 71 2.67 -6.40 -5.95
N ALA A 72 2.45 -5.88 -7.16
CA ALA A 72 2.61 -4.46 -7.45
C ALA A 72 1.65 -3.58 -6.62
N ARG A 73 0.39 -4.00 -6.46
CA ARG A 73 -0.56 -3.27 -5.60
C ARG A 73 -0.13 -3.26 -4.14
N LEU A 74 0.33 -4.40 -3.61
CA LEU A 74 0.83 -4.50 -2.24
C LEU A 74 2.09 -3.63 -2.03
N LEU A 75 2.99 -3.58 -3.01
CA LEU A 75 4.16 -2.70 -3.01
C LEU A 75 3.76 -1.22 -3.01
N SER A 76 2.81 -0.82 -3.86
CA SER A 76 2.28 0.55 -3.89
C SER A 76 1.70 0.95 -2.52
N ARG A 77 0.88 0.08 -1.91
CA ARG A 77 0.33 0.30 -0.56
C ARG A 77 1.41 0.42 0.50
N LYS A 78 2.44 -0.44 0.47
CA LYS A 78 3.61 -0.35 1.33
C LYS A 78 4.35 0.98 1.13
N GLY A 79 4.51 1.45 -0.10
CA GLY A 79 5.13 2.74 -0.43
C GLY A 79 4.41 3.91 0.24
N ILE A 80 3.07 3.93 0.17
CA ILE A 80 2.23 4.92 0.86
C ILE A 80 2.46 4.86 2.38
N MET A 81 2.58 3.66 2.97
CA MET A 81 2.79 3.52 4.41
C MET A 81 4.17 4.03 4.82
N GLN A 82 5.21 3.72 4.04
CA GLN A 82 6.58 4.19 4.30
C GLN A 82 6.65 5.72 4.21
N LYS A 83 5.98 6.33 3.23
CA LYS A 83 5.89 7.78 3.12
C LYS A 83 5.19 8.41 4.32
N ALA A 84 4.10 7.81 4.79
CA ALA A 84 3.40 8.26 5.99
C ALA A 84 4.25 8.13 7.27
N LEU A 85 5.23 7.23 7.30
CA LEU A 85 6.24 7.12 8.37
C LEU A 85 7.42 8.07 8.20
N GLY A 86 7.47 8.86 7.13
CA GLY A 86 8.61 9.73 6.78
C GLY A 86 9.82 8.98 6.20
N ASN A 87 9.67 7.70 5.85
CA ASN A 87 10.73 6.91 5.23
C ASN A 87 10.69 7.05 3.70
N GLU A 88 11.10 8.22 3.21
CA GLU A 88 11.05 8.57 1.79
C GLU A 88 11.84 7.60 0.91
N ALA A 89 13.00 7.13 1.36
CA ALA A 89 13.81 6.19 0.59
C ALA A 89 13.08 4.86 0.35
N ALA A 90 12.52 4.27 1.40
CA ALA A 90 11.75 3.02 1.27
C ALA A 90 10.44 3.21 0.51
N ALA A 91 9.81 4.39 0.62
CA ALA A 91 8.61 4.71 -0.16
C ALA A 91 8.92 4.71 -1.66
N LYS A 92 9.96 5.44 -2.08
CA LYS A 92 10.41 5.48 -3.47
C LYS A 92 10.78 4.11 -4.00
N GLU A 93 11.53 3.33 -3.22
CA GLU A 93 11.90 1.97 -3.61
C GLU A 93 10.66 1.10 -3.85
N ALA A 94 9.67 1.13 -2.95
CA ALA A 94 8.45 0.34 -3.09
C ALA A 94 7.64 0.75 -4.33
N HIS A 95 7.51 2.05 -4.60
CA HIS A 95 6.86 2.57 -5.80
C HIS A 95 7.61 2.19 -7.09
N ILE A 96 8.95 2.22 -7.09
CA ILE A 96 9.74 1.75 -8.24
C ILE A 96 9.46 0.26 -8.51
N GLN A 97 9.50 -0.59 -7.48
CA GLN A 97 9.24 -2.03 -7.64
C GLN A 97 7.81 -2.30 -8.12
N ALA A 98 6.82 -1.55 -7.63
CA ALA A 98 5.44 -1.62 -8.10
C ALA A 98 5.31 -1.22 -9.57
N GLY A 99 6.02 -0.15 -9.96
CA GLY A 99 6.07 0.35 -11.33
C GLY A 99 6.71 -0.65 -12.30
N ASP A 100 7.83 -1.25 -11.90
CA ASP A 100 8.57 -2.24 -12.72
C ASP A 100 7.69 -3.46 -13.02
N LEU A 101 7.07 -4.06 -11.98
CA LEU A 101 6.15 -5.20 -12.14
C LEU A 101 4.92 -4.87 -13.01
N SER A 102 4.42 -3.65 -12.89
CA SER A 102 3.25 -3.20 -13.64
C SER A 102 3.58 -2.92 -15.10
N PHE A 103 4.77 -2.40 -15.36
CA PHE A 103 5.28 -2.21 -16.73
C PHE A 103 5.45 -3.57 -17.42
N GLU A 104 6.09 -4.53 -16.76
CA GLU A 104 6.31 -5.88 -17.28
C GLU A 104 5.00 -6.64 -17.56
N SER A 105 3.98 -6.42 -16.74
CA SER A 105 2.64 -7.02 -16.94
C SER A 105 1.74 -6.25 -17.93
N GLY A 106 2.26 -5.19 -18.56
CA GLY A 106 1.52 -4.38 -19.54
C GLY A 106 0.50 -3.41 -18.93
N ASN A 107 0.47 -3.25 -17.60
CA ASN A 107 -0.36 -2.27 -16.91
C ASN A 107 0.34 -0.90 -16.88
N LEU A 108 0.48 -0.31 -18.07
CA LEU A 108 1.32 0.88 -18.30
C LEU A 108 0.81 2.14 -17.58
N ILE A 109 -0.51 2.28 -17.41
CA ILE A 109 -1.09 3.40 -16.66
C ILE A 109 -0.66 3.34 -15.20
N PHE A 110 -0.78 2.17 -14.57
CA PHE A 110 -0.36 2.00 -13.19
C PHE A 110 1.17 2.17 -13.05
N ALA A 111 1.95 1.63 -13.98
CA ALA A 111 3.41 1.81 -13.97
C ALA A 111 3.82 3.29 -13.98
N MET A 112 3.21 4.08 -14.87
CA MET A 112 3.43 5.54 -14.93
C MET A 112 3.10 6.23 -13.60
N THR A 113 1.97 5.88 -12.98
CA THR A 113 1.56 6.44 -11.68
C THR A 113 2.59 6.13 -10.59
N GLU A 114 3.05 4.88 -10.51
CA GLU A 114 4.02 4.47 -9.50
C GLU A 114 5.38 5.16 -9.69
N TYR A 115 5.88 5.28 -10.92
CA TYR A 115 7.12 6.03 -11.17
C TYR A 115 6.98 7.52 -10.84
N SER A 116 5.79 8.11 -11.06
CA SER A 116 5.52 9.48 -10.64
C SER A 116 5.56 9.62 -9.12
N TYR A 117 5.06 8.65 -8.35
CA TYR A 117 5.17 8.68 -6.88
C TYR A 117 6.62 8.50 -6.39
N ALA A 118 7.48 7.87 -7.19
CA ALA A 118 8.90 7.71 -6.90
C ALA A 118 9.77 8.90 -7.33
N ASP A 119 9.21 9.90 -8.00
CA ASP A 119 9.93 10.97 -8.70
C ASP A 119 10.92 10.46 -9.78
N ASP A 120 10.62 9.32 -10.44
CA ASP A 120 11.44 8.76 -11.53
C ASP A 120 10.88 9.18 -12.89
N GLU A 121 11.24 10.40 -13.32
CA GLU A 121 10.79 10.98 -14.59
C GLU A 121 11.15 10.14 -15.81
N ALA A 122 12.34 9.51 -15.79
CA ALA A 122 12.83 8.71 -16.91
C ALA A 122 11.97 7.46 -17.12
N LYS A 123 11.67 6.72 -16.03
CA LYS A 123 10.79 5.56 -16.10
C LYS A 123 9.33 5.94 -16.37
N SER A 124 8.85 7.05 -15.79
CA SER A 124 7.52 7.58 -16.06
C SER A 124 7.33 7.89 -17.55
N LYS A 125 8.29 8.60 -18.17
CA LYS A 125 8.29 8.88 -19.60
C LYS A 125 8.29 7.60 -20.44
N LYS A 126 9.11 6.62 -20.08
CA LYS A 126 9.15 5.32 -20.77
C LYS A 126 7.79 4.61 -20.74
N ALA A 127 7.07 4.66 -19.62
CA ALA A 127 5.71 4.12 -19.50
C ALA A 127 4.70 4.86 -20.38
N VAL A 128 4.78 6.20 -20.43
CA VAL A 128 3.95 7.02 -21.33
C VAL A 128 4.17 6.67 -22.79
N ASP A 129 5.43 6.61 -23.23
CA ASP A 129 5.79 6.33 -24.61
C ASP A 129 5.31 4.92 -25.02
N ALA A 130 5.46 3.94 -24.13
CA ALA A 130 4.94 2.57 -24.33
C ALA A 130 3.41 2.54 -24.44
N TYR A 131 2.70 3.31 -23.61
CA TYR A 131 1.24 3.38 -23.64
C TYR A 131 0.75 4.04 -24.94
N GLN A 132 1.36 5.14 -25.37
CA GLN A 132 1.01 5.77 -26.64
C GLN A 132 1.26 4.86 -27.84
N ALA A 133 2.31 4.04 -27.79
CA ALA A 133 2.59 3.06 -28.84
C ALA A 133 1.55 1.92 -28.88
N SER A 134 0.97 1.52 -27.74
CA SER A 134 -0.05 0.47 -27.71
C SER A 134 -1.39 0.94 -28.29
N LEU A 135 -1.72 2.23 -28.19
CA LEU A 135 -2.94 2.81 -28.78
C LEU A 135 -2.94 2.90 -30.30
N LYS A 136 -1.77 2.77 -30.94
CA LYS A 136 -1.61 2.86 -32.40
C LYS A 136 -1.72 1.50 -33.11
N LYS A 137 -1.94 0.42 -32.35
CA LYS A 137 -2.11 -0.95 -32.86
C LYS A 137 -3.59 -1.31 -32.92
#